data_AF-A0A536X7C3-F1
#
_entry.id   AF-A0A536X7C3-F1
#
_cell.length_a   1.000
_cell.length_b   1.000
_cell.length_c   1.000
_cell.angle_alpha   90.00
_cell.angle_beta   90.00
_cell.angle_gamma   90.00
#
_symmetry.space_group_name_H-M   'P 1'
#
loop_
_entity.id
_entity.type
_entity.pdbx_description
1 polymer ?
#
loop_
_entity_poly.entity_id
_entity_poly.type
_entity_poly.pdbx_seq_one_letter_code
_entity_poly.pdbx_strand_id
1 'polypeptide(L)'
;AIERTLKELVDERGCHLVLTTGGTGPAPRDVTPEATLAVADKLMPGFGEQMRAISLRFVPTAILSRQVAVIRQRRGVGAPTGALIINLPGQPKSIRETLQGLPEVPGIFAAVPYCIDLIGGPYIETHEAVVKAFRPKSAIRKRPA
;
A
#
# COMPACT_ATOMS: atom_id res chain seq x y z
N ALA A 1 2.18 -19.94 2.99
CA ALA A 1 1.23 -19.35 3.96
C ALA A 1 0.84 -17.92 3.55
N ILE A 2 1.81 -17.02 3.34
CA ILE A 2 1.57 -15.60 3.00
C ILE A 2 0.66 -15.45 1.77
N GLU A 3 0.99 -16.09 0.64
CA GLU A 3 0.17 -15.99 -0.58
C GLU A 3 -1.31 -16.37 -0.35
N ARG A 4 -1.55 -17.46 0.40
CA ARG A 4 -2.89 -17.94 0.71
C ARG A 4 -3.66 -16.90 1.51
N THR A 5 -3.04 -16.32 2.54
CA THR A 5 -3.66 -15.26 3.35
C THR A 5 -3.95 -14.01 2.52
N LEU A 6 -3.03 -13.60 1.62
CA LEU A 6 -3.27 -12.46 0.74
C LEU A 6 -4.46 -12.72 -0.21
N LYS A 7 -4.57 -13.93 -0.78
CA LYS A 7 -5.71 -14.33 -1.62
C LYS A 7 -7.01 -14.33 -0.81
N GLU A 8 -7.04 -14.96 0.37
CA GLU A 8 -8.23 -15.00 1.24
C GLU A 8 -8.72 -13.58 1.58
N LEU A 9 -7.83 -12.68 2.01
CA LEU A 9 -8.20 -11.31 2.37
C LEU A 9 -8.82 -10.54 1.20
N VAL A 10 -8.29 -10.72 -0.02
CA VAL A 10 -8.78 -9.98 -1.18
C VAL A 10 -10.03 -10.61 -1.79
N ASP A 11 -10.01 -11.93 -1.98
CA ASP A 11 -11.03 -12.66 -2.74
C ASP A 11 -12.23 -13.03 -1.87
N GLU A 12 -12.00 -13.44 -0.62
CA GLU A 12 -13.05 -13.93 0.28
C GLU A 12 -13.51 -12.88 1.27
N ARG A 13 -12.59 -12.11 1.85
CA ARG A 13 -12.92 -11.05 2.83
C ARG A 13 -13.26 -9.71 2.19
N GLY A 14 -13.01 -9.56 0.90
CA GLY A 14 -13.34 -8.33 0.18
C GLY A 14 -12.55 -7.11 0.67
N CYS A 15 -11.31 -7.30 1.12
CA CYS A 15 -10.44 -6.16 1.45
C CYS A 15 -10.14 -5.33 0.20
N HIS A 16 -10.15 -4.00 0.35
CA HIS A 16 -9.73 -3.05 -0.70
C HIS A 16 -8.27 -2.57 -0.51
N LEU A 17 -7.75 -2.75 0.71
CA LEU A 17 -6.39 -2.44 1.10
C LEU A 17 -5.88 -3.57 2.00
N VAL A 18 -4.69 -4.07 1.72
CA VAL A 18 -3.96 -5.00 2.58
C VAL A 18 -2.59 -4.41 2.87
N LEU A 19 -2.27 -4.27 4.16
CA LEU A 19 -0.96 -3.81 4.62
C LEU A 19 -0.27 -5.00 5.30
N THR A 20 0.88 -5.42 4.77
CA THR A 20 1.73 -6.41 5.42
C THR A 20 2.84 -5.70 6.19
N THR A 21 3.40 -6.37 7.21
CA THR A 21 4.53 -5.84 7.99
C THR A 21 5.57 -6.93 8.19
N GLY A 22 6.83 -6.61 7.93
CA GLY A 22 7.97 -7.51 8.13
C GLY A 22 8.24 -8.49 6.97
N GLY A 23 9.38 -9.17 7.06
CA GLY A 23 9.81 -10.17 6.06
C GLY A 23 10.16 -9.58 4.69
N THR A 24 10.66 -8.34 4.63
CA THR A 24 11.05 -7.64 3.39
C THR A 24 12.55 -7.39 3.27
N GLY A 25 13.36 -7.91 4.19
CA GLY A 25 14.81 -7.76 4.16
C GLY A 25 15.49 -8.71 3.16
N PRO A 26 16.84 -8.76 3.19
CA PRO A 26 17.63 -9.61 2.30
C PRO A 26 17.81 -11.04 2.81
N ALA A 27 17.35 -11.37 4.04
CA ALA A 27 17.56 -12.68 4.61
C ALA A 27 16.77 -13.76 3.85
N PRO A 28 17.26 -15.01 3.72
CA PRO A 28 16.56 -16.06 2.96
C PRO A 28 15.13 -16.36 3.42
N ARG A 29 14.80 -16.06 4.68
CA ARG A 29 13.45 -16.22 5.25
C ARG A 29 12.48 -15.09 4.89
N ASP A 30 13.00 -13.96 4.41
CA ASP A 30 12.22 -12.75 4.13
C ASP A 30 11.59 -12.85 2.74
N VAL A 31 10.44 -13.53 2.67
CA VAL A 31 9.74 -13.92 1.43
C VAL A 31 8.44 -13.14 1.18
N THR A 32 8.17 -12.09 1.95
CA THR A 32 6.92 -11.31 1.82
C THR A 32 6.79 -10.64 0.44
N PRO A 33 7.85 -10.03 -0.15
CA PRO A 33 7.79 -9.47 -1.49
C PRO A 33 7.48 -10.52 -2.57
N GLU A 34 8.12 -11.70 -2.53
CA GLU A 34 7.87 -12.80 -3.46
C GLU A 34 6.43 -13.26 -3.40
N ALA A 35 5.92 -13.50 -2.19
CA ALA A 35 4.53 -13.89 -1.99
C ALA A 35 3.55 -12.82 -2.48
N THR A 36 3.89 -11.54 -2.32
CA THR A 36 3.07 -10.42 -2.79
C THR A 36 3.05 -10.35 -4.32
N LEU A 37 4.21 -10.52 -4.97
CA LEU A 37 4.33 -10.56 -6.43
C LEU A 37 3.63 -11.78 -7.04
N ALA A 38 3.69 -12.94 -6.39
CA ALA A 38 3.07 -14.17 -6.86
C ALA A 38 1.53 -14.10 -6.94
N VAL A 39 0.91 -13.19 -6.19
CA VAL A 39 -0.56 -12.98 -6.18
C VAL A 39 -1.00 -11.72 -6.93
N ALA A 40 -0.06 -11.00 -7.51
CA ALA A 40 -0.29 -9.72 -8.17
C ALA A 40 -0.91 -9.89 -9.57
N ASP A 41 -1.81 -8.97 -9.91
CA ASP A 41 -2.24 -8.75 -11.30
C ASP A 41 -1.48 -7.58 -11.94
N LYS A 42 -1.05 -6.60 -11.13
CA LYS A 42 -0.27 -5.44 -11.59
C LYS A 42 0.70 -4.97 -10.51
N LEU A 43 1.96 -4.76 -10.88
CA LEU A 43 2.96 -4.16 -10.02
C LEU A 43 2.80 -2.63 -9.96
N MET A 44 3.00 -2.05 -8.78
CA MET A 44 3.00 -0.60 -8.54
C MET A 44 4.40 -0.15 -8.09
N PRO A 45 5.38 -0.02 -9.01
CA PRO A 45 6.79 0.16 -8.67
C PRO A 45 7.06 1.43 -7.85
N GLY A 46 6.33 2.52 -8.13
CA GLY A 46 6.48 3.80 -7.44
C GLY A 46 6.27 3.73 -5.92
N PHE A 47 5.48 2.78 -5.40
CA PHE A 47 5.38 2.58 -3.95
C PHE A 47 6.69 2.04 -3.37
N GLY A 48 7.27 1.01 -3.97
CA GLY A 48 8.53 0.43 -3.48
C GLY A 48 9.67 1.44 -3.51
N GLU A 49 9.77 2.21 -4.59
CA GLU A 49 10.72 3.30 -4.76
C GLU A 49 10.54 4.37 -3.68
N GLN A 50 9.33 4.89 -3.52
CA GLN A 50 9.04 5.97 -2.58
C GLN A 50 9.20 5.53 -1.12
N MET A 51 8.77 4.32 -0.76
CA MET A 51 8.96 3.80 0.61
C MET A 51 10.44 3.69 0.97
N ARG A 52 11.30 3.23 0.03
CA ARG A 52 12.75 3.22 0.24
C ARG A 52 13.32 4.62 0.33
N ALA A 53 12.90 5.55 -0.54
CA ALA A 53 13.35 6.94 -0.52
C ALA A 53 13.01 7.65 0.81
N ILE A 54 11.80 7.46 1.33
CA ILE A 54 11.39 7.97 2.65
C ILE A 54 12.26 7.34 3.74
N SER A 55 12.40 6.01 3.73
CA SER A 55 13.15 5.28 4.76
C SER A 55 14.64 5.67 4.80
N LEU A 56 15.23 6.01 3.65
CA LEU A 56 16.62 6.43 3.53
C LEU A 56 16.94 7.72 4.28
N ARG A 57 15.93 8.53 4.61
CA ARG A 57 16.07 9.72 5.46
C ARG A 57 16.36 9.38 6.93
N PHE A 58 16.10 8.14 7.35
CA PHE A 58 16.27 7.70 8.73
C PHE A 58 17.41 6.70 8.89
N VAL A 59 17.56 5.76 7.94
CA VAL A 59 18.56 4.70 8.01
C VAL A 59 19.19 4.42 6.62
N PRO A 60 20.53 4.42 6.50
CA PRO A 60 21.20 4.12 5.23
C PRO A 60 20.89 2.72 4.68
N THR A 61 20.59 1.77 5.56
CA THR A 61 20.26 0.38 5.20
C THR A 61 18.86 0.22 4.59
N ALA A 62 18.08 1.30 4.46
CA ALA A 62 16.77 1.28 3.80
C ALA A 62 16.81 0.68 2.38
N ILE A 63 17.96 0.80 1.69
CA ILE A 63 18.18 0.23 0.36
C ILE A 63 18.10 -1.29 0.32
N LEU A 64 18.30 -1.97 1.45
CA LEU A 64 18.23 -3.43 1.55
C LEU A 64 16.78 -3.95 1.55
N SER A 65 15.79 -3.07 1.71
CA SER A 65 14.38 -3.46 1.71
C SER A 65 13.89 -3.78 0.32
N ARG A 66 13.26 -4.95 0.19
CA ARG A 66 12.66 -5.47 -1.04
C ARG A 66 11.15 -5.22 -1.10
N GLN A 67 10.65 -4.30 -0.29
CA GLN A 67 9.22 -3.93 -0.26
C GLN A 67 8.67 -3.55 -1.63
N VAL A 68 7.45 -4.00 -1.91
CA VAL A 68 6.68 -3.71 -3.12
C VAL A 68 5.25 -3.33 -2.76
N ALA A 69 4.54 -2.75 -3.73
CA ALA A 69 3.09 -2.73 -3.71
C ALA A 69 2.53 -3.25 -5.03
N VAL A 70 1.37 -3.90 -4.97
CA VAL A 70 0.73 -4.52 -6.13
C VAL A 70 -0.77 -4.29 -6.07
N ILE A 71 -1.42 -4.36 -7.23
CA ILE A 71 -2.87 -4.54 -7.33
C ILE A 71 -3.16 -6.01 -7.55
N ARG A 72 -4.12 -6.54 -6.79
CA ARG A 72 -4.78 -7.80 -7.05
C ARG A 72 -6.24 -7.53 -7.41
N GLN A 73 -6.69 -8.01 -8.56
CA GLN A 73 -8.09 -7.96 -8.95
C GLN A 73 -8.88 -9.00 -8.14
N ARG A 74 -10.00 -8.58 -7.57
CA ARG A 74 -10.88 -9.48 -6.83
C ARG A 74 -11.50 -10.49 -7.79
N ARG A 75 -11.45 -11.77 -7.42
CA ARG A 75 -12.11 -12.85 -8.17
C ARG A 75 -13.53 -13.01 -7.64
N GLY A 76 -14.54 -13.06 -8.51
CA GLY A 76 -15.94 -13.29 -8.11
C GLY A 76 -16.99 -12.59 -8.96
N VAL A 77 -18.25 -12.66 -8.52
CA VAL A 77 -19.42 -12.07 -9.18
C VAL A 77 -19.69 -10.68 -8.61
N GLY A 78 -19.75 -9.66 -9.47
CA GLY A 78 -19.99 -8.27 -9.08
C GLY A 78 -19.27 -7.28 -10.00
N ALA A 79 -19.29 -6.00 -9.63
CA ALA A 79 -18.51 -4.99 -10.36
C ALA A 79 -17.00 -5.30 -10.24
N PRO A 80 -16.20 -5.04 -11.30
CA PRO A 80 -14.75 -5.19 -11.23
C PRO A 80 -14.17 -4.31 -10.12
N THR A 81 -13.53 -4.94 -9.14
CA THR A 81 -12.86 -4.26 -8.03
C THR A 81 -11.48 -4.87 -7.79
N GLY A 82 -10.53 -4.05 -7.33
CA GLY A 82 -9.20 -4.47 -6.94
C GLY A 82 -8.89 -4.16 -5.49
N ALA A 83 -7.84 -4.79 -4.99
CA ALA A 83 -7.20 -4.46 -3.73
C ALA A 83 -5.78 -3.97 -3.96
N LEU A 84 -5.40 -2.91 -3.25
CA LEU A 84 -4.02 -2.48 -3.13
C LEU A 84 -3.35 -3.26 -2.00
N ILE A 85 -2.22 -3.91 -2.28
CA ILE A 85 -1.42 -4.63 -1.29
C ILE A 85 -0.08 -3.90 -1.17
N ILE A 86 0.31 -3.50 0.05
CA ILE A 86 1.58 -2.79 0.31
C ILE A 86 2.37 -3.54 1.38
N ASN A 87 3.65 -3.79 1.12
CA ASN A 87 4.56 -4.34 2.12
C ASN A 87 5.22 -3.21 2.90
N LEU A 88 4.93 -3.11 4.19
CA LEU A 88 5.52 -2.11 5.07
C LEU A 88 6.73 -2.67 5.84
N PRO A 89 7.60 -1.79 6.36
CA PRO A 89 8.67 -2.18 7.28
C PRO A 89 8.15 -2.91 8.52
N GLY A 90 9.02 -3.65 9.21
CA GLY A 90 8.66 -4.39 10.44
C GLY A 90 8.61 -3.55 11.72
N GLN A 91 9.27 -2.39 11.75
CA GLN A 91 9.36 -1.57 12.97
C GLN A 91 8.20 -0.55 13.04
N PRO A 92 7.49 -0.41 14.18
CA PRO A 92 6.38 0.53 14.33
C PRO A 92 6.70 1.97 13.96
N LYS A 93 7.92 2.44 14.30
CA LYS A 93 8.41 3.77 13.94
C LYS A 93 8.50 3.93 12.42
N SER A 94 9.19 3.01 11.75
CA SER A 94 9.35 3.03 10.28
C SER A 94 8.02 2.89 9.54
N ILE A 95 7.07 2.14 10.09
CA ILE A 95 5.70 2.06 9.55
C ILE A 95 5.04 3.44 9.54
N ARG A 96 5.05 4.13 10.70
CA ARG A 96 4.45 5.46 10.82
C ARG A 96 5.09 6.46 9.88
N GLU A 97 6.43 6.52 9.86
CA GLU A 97 7.21 7.40 8.99
C GLU A 97 6.94 7.13 7.51
N THR A 98 6.82 5.88 7.11
CA THR A 98 6.52 5.50 5.71
C THR A 98 5.12 5.92 5.30
N LEU A 99 4.12 5.71 6.17
CA LEU A 99 2.72 6.02 5.87
C LEU A 99 2.43 7.52 5.89
N GLN A 100 2.91 8.24 6.91
CA GLN A 100 2.63 9.67 7.12
C GLN A 100 3.60 10.56 6.34
N GLY A 101 4.84 10.12 6.17
CA GLY A 101 5.90 10.89 5.53
C GLY A 101 6.63 11.82 6.49
N LEU A 102 7.29 12.79 5.91
CA LEU A 102 8.11 13.82 6.53
C LEU A 102 7.58 15.21 6.14
N PRO A 103 7.94 16.29 6.84
CA PRO A 103 7.48 17.64 6.52
C PRO A 103 7.63 18.05 5.04
N GLU A 104 8.68 17.57 4.37
CA GLU A 104 8.95 17.88 2.96
C GLU A 104 8.67 16.73 1.99
N VAL A 105 8.35 15.53 2.50
CA VAL A 105 8.14 14.34 1.69
C VAL A 105 6.81 13.71 2.06
N PRO A 106 5.78 13.78 1.20
CA PRO A 106 4.52 13.12 1.45
C PRO A 106 4.70 11.62 1.70
N GLY A 107 4.04 11.12 2.75
CA GLY A 107 3.98 9.69 3.00
C GLY A 107 3.20 8.95 1.91
N ILE A 108 3.48 7.67 1.75
CA ILE A 108 2.84 6.89 0.67
C ILE A 108 1.31 6.81 0.83
N PHE A 109 0.79 7.03 2.05
CA PHE A 109 -0.65 6.97 2.30
C PHE A 109 -1.41 8.15 1.67
N ALA A 110 -0.73 9.25 1.33
CA ALA A 110 -1.35 10.37 0.62
C ALA A 110 -1.93 9.95 -0.75
N ALA A 111 -1.39 8.91 -1.37
CA ALA A 111 -1.86 8.38 -2.66
C ALA A 111 -2.86 7.21 -2.52
N VAL A 112 -2.93 6.57 -1.35
CA VAL A 112 -3.70 5.34 -1.15
C VAL A 112 -5.20 5.52 -1.40
N PRO A 113 -5.88 6.55 -0.84
CA PRO A 113 -7.31 6.72 -1.08
C PRO A 113 -7.69 6.89 -2.56
N TYR A 114 -6.94 7.69 -3.31
CA TYR A 114 -7.21 7.86 -4.74
C TYR A 114 -6.87 6.60 -5.55
N CYS A 115 -5.82 5.86 -5.17
CA CYS A 115 -5.53 4.56 -5.77
C CYS A 115 -6.69 3.57 -5.58
N ILE A 116 -7.29 3.53 -4.39
CA ILE A 116 -8.45 2.68 -4.08
C ILE A 116 -9.66 3.10 -4.90
N ASP A 117 -9.92 4.41 -5.05
CA ASP A 117 -10.99 4.92 -5.93
C ASP A 117 -10.82 4.41 -7.37
N LEU A 118 -9.60 4.49 -7.92
CA LEU A 118 -9.29 4.11 -9.31
C LEU A 118 -9.43 2.61 -9.59
N ILE A 119 -9.33 1.76 -8.57
CA ILE A 119 -9.49 0.30 -8.70
C ILE A 119 -10.90 -0.16 -8.30
N GLY A 120 -11.87 0.74 -8.26
CA GLY A 120 -13.28 0.43 -7.99
C GLY A 120 -13.61 0.24 -6.51
N GLY A 121 -12.73 0.65 -5.61
CA GLY A 121 -12.95 0.59 -4.17
C GLY A 121 -13.82 1.73 -3.63
N PRO A 122 -14.05 1.75 -2.31
CA PRO A 122 -14.82 2.80 -1.65
C PRO A 122 -14.07 4.14 -1.61
N TYR A 123 -14.83 5.23 -1.49
CA TYR A 123 -14.26 6.56 -1.32
C TYR A 123 -13.74 6.75 0.11
N ILE A 124 -12.42 6.83 0.26
CA ILE A 124 -11.76 6.96 1.56
C ILE A 124 -11.34 8.42 1.81
N GLU A 125 -11.68 8.95 2.98
CA GLU A 125 -11.18 10.23 3.47
C GLU A 125 -10.17 10.03 4.60
N THR A 126 -9.32 11.02 4.84
CA THR A 126 -8.31 11.00 5.91
C THR A 126 -8.39 12.27 6.74
N HIS A 127 -7.95 12.20 8.00
CA HIS A 127 -7.76 13.39 8.82
C HIS A 127 -6.53 14.16 8.30
N GLU A 128 -6.73 15.35 7.73
CA GLU A 128 -5.66 16.14 7.12
C GLU A 128 -4.52 16.48 8.08
N ALA A 129 -4.83 16.62 9.38
CA ALA A 129 -3.83 16.84 10.43
C ALA A 129 -2.85 15.66 10.60
N VAL A 130 -3.19 14.47 10.08
CA VAL A 130 -2.35 13.26 10.13
C VAL A 130 -1.76 12.97 8.75
N VAL A 131 -2.60 12.93 7.72
CA VAL A 131 -2.18 12.73 6.34
C VAL A 131 -3.25 13.31 5.42
N LYS A 132 -2.85 14.17 4.50
CA LYS A 132 -3.74 14.73 3.49
C LYS A 132 -3.82 13.78 2.28
N ALA A 133 -4.98 13.18 2.06
CA ALA A 133 -5.26 12.39 0.86
C ALA A 133 -5.27 13.29 -0.37
N PHE A 134 -4.38 13.02 -1.34
CA PHE A 134 -4.35 13.76 -2.58
C PHE A 134 -5.37 13.21 -3.57
N ARG A 135 -6.14 14.10 -4.21
CA ARG A 135 -7.04 13.80 -5.33
C ARG A 135 -6.97 14.91 -6.38
N PRO A 136 -7.02 14.59 -7.68
CA PRO A 136 -7.24 15.61 -8.71
C PRO A 136 -8.63 16.23 -8.54
N LYS A 137 -8.78 17.48 -9.00
CA LYS A 137 -10.04 18.25 -8.86
C LYS A 137 -11.28 17.49 -9.35
N SER A 138 -11.14 16.70 -10.42
CA SER A 138 -12.21 15.88 -11.00
C SER A 138 -12.66 14.70 -10.12
N ALA A 139 -11.84 14.27 -9.16
CA ALA A 139 -12.12 13.12 -8.29
C ALA A 139 -12.58 13.52 -6.88
N ILE A 140 -12.68 14.82 -6.59
CA ILE A 140 -13.16 15.31 -5.28
C ILE A 140 -14.69 15.26 -5.27
N ARG A 141 -15.26 14.46 -4.36
CA ARG A 141 -16.71 14.44 -4.16
C ARG A 141 -17.11 15.69 -3.39
N LYS A 142 -18.21 16.33 -3.79
CA LYS A 142 -18.83 17.37 -2.97
C LYS A 142 -19.33 16.70 -1.69
N ARG A 143 -18.99 17.25 -0.52
CA ARG A 143 -19.63 16.81 0.73
C ARG A 143 -21.14 16.96 0.56
N PRO A 144 -21.94 15.96 0.96
CA PRO A 144 -23.37 16.19 1.10
C PRO A 144 -23.56 17.37 2.06
N ALA A 145 -24.49 18.27 1.69
CA ALA A 145 -24.87 19.41 2.51
C ALA A 145 -25.43 18.96 3.87
#